data_AF-A0A660W6M4-F1
#
_entry.id   AF-A0A660W6M4-F1
#
_cell.length_a   1.000
_cell.length_b   1.000
_cell.length_c   1.000
_cell.angle_alpha   90.00
_cell.angle_beta   90.00
_cell.angle_gamma   90.00
#
_symmetry.space_group_name_H-M   'P 1'
#
loop_
_entity.id
_entity.type
_entity.pdbx_description
1 polymer ?
#
loop_
_entity_poly.entity_id
_entity_poly.type
_entity_poly.pdbx_seq_one_letter_code
_entity_poly.pdbx_strand_id
1 'polypeptide(L)' 'MSSKSLTIKRLVAFCILMQNNGGILNKAPSYLLEKYEAVMNNKYPEAYLDVNNLAIFKEYLKKWRVDNA' A
#
# COMPACT_ATOMS: atom_id res chain seq x y z
N MET A 1 7.71 2.03 -15.74
CA MET A 1 7.92 1.71 -14.32
C MET A 1 8.42 0.29 -14.23
N SER A 2 9.54 0.03 -13.55
CA SER A 2 10.05 -1.34 -13.36
C SER A 2 8.98 -2.20 -12.67
N SER A 3 8.86 -3.48 -13.06
CA SER A 3 7.96 -4.44 -12.42
C SER A 3 8.17 -4.47 -10.89
N LYS A 4 9.43 -4.35 -10.45
CA LYS A 4 9.81 -4.29 -9.03
C LYS A 4 9.27 -3.03 -8.33
N SER A 5 9.35 -1.87 -8.98
CA SER A 5 8.83 -0.60 -8.43
C SER A 5 7.32 -0.68 -8.22
N LEU A 6 6.58 -1.31 -9.14
CA LEU A 6 5.13 -1.51 -8.99
C LEU A 6 4.80 -2.44 -7.82
N THR A 7 5.53 -3.55 -7.68
CA THR A 7 5.37 -4.45 -6.54
C THR A 7 5.61 -3.73 -5.22
N ILE A 8 6.65 -2.89 -5.12
CA ILE A 8 6.91 -2.10 -3.91
C ILE A 8 5.76 -1.14 -3.62
N LYS A 9 5.26 -0.40 -4.62
CA LYS A 9 4.10 0.50 -4.43
C LYS A 9 2.88 -0.26 -3.91
N ARG A 10 2.59 -1.45 -4.46
CA ARG A 10 1.48 -2.29 -3.99
C ARG A 10 1.68 -2.74 -2.54
N LEU A 11 2.88 -3.20 -2.18
CA LEU A 11 3.17 -3.64 -0.81
C LEU A 11 3.04 -2.48 0.19
N VAL A 12 3.59 -1.31 -0.12
CA VAL A 12 3.49 -0.14 0.77
C VAL A 12 2.04 0.28 0.97
N ALA A 13 1.24 0.36 -0.10
CA ALA A 13 -0.17 0.71 0.01
C ALA A 13 -0.94 -0.28 0.89
N PHE A 14 -0.71 -1.58 0.71
CA PHE A 14 -1.33 -2.61 1.54
C PHE A 14 -0.93 -2.48 3.02
N CYS A 15 0.36 -2.30 3.32
CA CYS A 15 0.83 -2.11 4.69
C CYS A 15 0.20 -0.88 5.36
N ILE A 16 0.06 0.23 4.63
CA ILE A 16 -0.58 1.45 5.13
C ILE A 16 -2.06 1.20 5.45
N LEU A 17 -2.80 0.48 4.61
CA LEU A 17 -4.19 0.12 4.89
C LEU A 17 -4.32 -0.72 6.17
N MET A 18 -3.30 -1.52 6.49
CA MET A 18 -3.31 -2.40 7.66
C MET A 18 -2.79 -1.76 8.94
N GLN A 19 -2.14 -0.60 8.90
CA GLN A 19 -1.47 -0.03 10.07
C GLN A 19 -2.44 0.50 11.15
N ASN A 20 -3.66 0.86 10.77
CA ASN A 20 -4.61 1.49 11.70
C ASN A 20 -5.30 0.47 12.62
N ASN A 21 -5.95 0.97 13.67
CA ASN A 21 -6.69 0.16 14.66
C ASN A 21 -5.86 -0.97 15.29
N GLY A 22 -4.58 -0.74 15.58
CA GLY A 22 -3.70 -1.75 16.18
C GLY A 22 -3.17 -2.80 15.20
N GLY A 23 -3.20 -2.50 13.89
CA GLY A 23 -2.47 -3.29 12.91
C GLY A 23 -3.27 -4.45 12.33
N ILE A 24 -2.56 -5.30 11.60
CA ILE A 24 -3.08 -6.46 10.88
C ILE A 24 -3.85 -7.45 11.78
N LEU A 25 -3.42 -7.64 13.03
CA LEU A 25 -4.01 -8.60 13.96
C LEU A 25 -5.42 -8.24 14.41
N ASN A 26 -5.80 -6.96 14.31
CA ASN A 26 -7.13 -6.47 14.68
C ASN A 26 -8.07 -6.36 13.46
N LYS A 27 -7.71 -6.95 12.32
CA LYS A 27 -8.51 -6.97 11.11
C LYS A 27 -9.13 -8.35 10.90
N ALA A 28 -10.36 -8.37 10.39
CA ALA A 28 -10.97 -9.61 9.95
C ALA A 28 -10.16 -10.22 8.79
N PRO A 29 -9.94 -11.55 8.76
CA PRO A 29 -9.23 -12.20 7.65
C PRO A 29 -9.82 -11.91 6.26
N SER A 30 -11.15 -11.80 6.16
CA SER A 30 -11.83 -11.44 4.91
C SER A 30 -11.47 -10.04 4.43
N TYR A 31 -11.43 -9.06 5.34
CA TYR A 31 -11.01 -7.69 5.03
C TYR A 31 -9.56 -7.64 4.55
N LEU A 32 -8.68 -8.43 5.17
CA LEU A 32 -7.27 -8.55 4.76
C LEU A 32 -7.15 -9.03 3.31
N LEU A 33 -7.82 -10.14 2.98
CA LEU A 33 -7.79 -10.71 1.64
C LEU A 33 -8.36 -9.75 0.60
N GLU A 34 -9.51 -9.14 0.89
CA GLU A 34 -10.14 -8.14 0.01
C GLU A 34 -9.17 -7.00 -0.32
N LYS A 35 -8.53 -6.39 0.69
CA LYS A 35 -7.59 -5.27 0.47
C LYS A 35 -6.30 -5.74 -0.20
N TYR A 36 -5.81 -6.93 0.11
CA TYR A 36 -4.63 -7.49 -0.53
C TYR A 36 -4.88 -7.66 -2.03
N GLU A 37 -5.96 -8.33 -2.42
CA GLU A 37 -6.30 -8.56 -3.83
C GLU A 37 -6.56 -7.25 -4.58
N ALA A 38 -7.31 -6.32 -3.95
CA ALA A 38 -7.61 -5.03 -4.54
C ALA A 38 -6.34 -4.23 -4.88
N VAL A 39 -5.35 -4.24 -3.98
CA VAL A 39 -4.08 -3.53 -4.16
C VAL A 39 -3.14 -4.27 -5.12
N MET A 40 -2.99 -5.59 -4.96
CA MET A 40 -2.02 -6.38 -5.74
C MET A 40 -2.37 -6.49 -7.21
N ASN A 41 -3.65 -6.38 -7.57
CA ASN A 41 -4.12 -6.42 -8.95
C ASN A 41 -4.25 -5.04 -9.60
N ASN A 42 -4.04 -3.94 -8.87
CA ASN A 42 -4.20 -2.59 -9.40
C ASN A 42 -2.86 -1.99 -9.85
N LYS A 43 -2.87 -1.25 -10.97
CA LYS A 43 -1.69 -0.53 -11.49
C LYS A 43 -1.39 0.75 -10.71
N TYR A 44 -2.40 1.30 -10.03
CA TYR A 44 -2.37 2.54 -9.25
C TYR A 44 -2.86 2.26 -7.82
N PRO A 45 -2.07 1.53 -7.01
CA PRO A 45 -2.48 1.13 -5.66
C PRO A 45 -2.80 2.31 -4.73
N GLU A 46 -2.26 3.50 -5.00
CA GLU A 46 -2.54 4.74 -4.28
C GLU A 46 -4.00 5.19 -4.35
N ALA A 47 -4.78 4.72 -5.34
CA ALA A 47 -6.19 5.07 -5.50
C ALA A 47 -7.08 4.54 -4.36
N TYR A 48 -6.61 3.55 -3.59
CA TYR A 48 -7.32 3.01 -2.43
C TYR A 48 -7.00 3.74 -1.12
N LEU A 49 -6.12 4.74 -1.16
CA LEU A 49 -5.68 5.47 0.02
C LEU A 49 -6.45 6.79 0.14
N ASP A 50 -6.95 7.07 1.34
CA ASP A 50 -7.43 8.41 1.67
C ASP A 50 -6.28 9.43 1.71
N VAL A 51 -6.61 10.72 1.90
CA VAL A 51 -5.64 11.82 1.88
C VAL A 51 -4.51 11.64 2.89
N ASN A 52 -4.80 11.13 4.08
CA ASN A 52 -3.79 10.95 5.14
C ASN A 52 -2.87 9.77 4.81
N ASN A 53 -3.45 8.65 4.39
CA ASN A 53 -2.70 7.47 3.97
C ASN A 53 -1.87 7.72 2.70
N LEU A 54 -2.37 8.55 1.78
CA LEU A 54 -1.65 8.96 0.59
C LEU A 54 -0.41 9.81 0.91
N ALA A 55 -0.47 10.66 1.94
CA ALA A 55 0.69 11.43 2.39
C ALA A 55 1.80 10.51 2.91
N ILE A 56 1.43 9.54 3.76
CA ILE A 56 2.36 8.51 4.29
C ILE A 56 2.96 7.71 3.13
N PHE A 57 2.14 7.28 2.18
CA PHE A 57 2.57 6.54 0.99
C PHE A 57 3.66 7.28 0.21
N LYS A 58 3.42 8.56 -0.12
CA LYS A 58 4.39 9.41 -0.83
C LYS A 58 5.69 9.57 -0.05
N GLU A 59 5.60 9.70 1.27
CA GLU A 59 6.78 9.79 2.14
C GLU A 59 7.63 8.50 2.08
N TYR A 60 7.00 7.32 2.15
CA TYR A 60 7.69 6.04 2.02
C TYR A 60 8.40 5.91 0.67
N LEU A 61 7.69 6.17 -0.44
CA LEU A 61 8.27 6.08 -1.77
C LEU A 61 9.48 7.02 -1.95
N LYS A 62 9.39 8.24 -1.41
CA LYS A 62 10.49 9.20 -1.41
C LYS A 62 11.68 8.70 -0.59
N LYS A 63 11.45 8.25 0.65
CA LYS A 63 12.52 7.74 1.55
C LYS A 63 13.24 6.55 0.95
N TRP A 64 12.51 5.65 0.30
CA TRP A 64 13.05 4.42 -0.28
C TRP A 64 13.51 4.59 -1.73
N ARG A 65 13.39 5.79 -2.30
CA ARG A 65 13.82 6.13 -3.67
C ARG A 65 13.19 5.21 -4.73
N VAL A 66 11.92 4.83 -4.53
CA VAL A 66 11.21 3.85 -5.38
C VAL A 66 11.02 4.33 -6.82
N ASP A 67 11.01 5.65 -7.04
CA ASP A 67 10.93 6.26 -8.37
C ASP A 67 12.31 6.44 -9.06
N ASN A 68 13.40 6.16 -8.35
CA ASN A 68 14.78 6.22 -8.88
C ASN A 68 15.36 4.81 -9.17
N ALA A 69 14.54 3.76 -9.17
CA ALA A 69 14.93 2.35 -9.30
C ALA A 69 14.28 1.62 -10.49
#